data_AF-A0A536DIJ4-F1
#
_entry.id   AF-A0A536DIJ4-F1
#
_cell.length_a   1.000
_cell.length_b   1.000
_cell.length_c   1.000
_cell.angle_alpha   90.00
_cell.angle_beta   90.00
_cell.angle_gamma   90.00
#
_symmetry.space_group_name_H-M   'P 1'
#
loop_
_entity.id
_entity.type
_entity.pdbx_description
1 polymer ?
#
loop_
_entity_poly.entity_id
_entity_poly.type
_entity_poly.pdbx_seq_one_letter_code
_entity_poly.pdbx_strand_id
1 'polypeptide(L)'
;MLTTKSIRLTEEEVAELREYLDISGDVEAVALRRAAVRGIRELRLAEAIRVYLEERDAEHGARIAGLPRAQFLHVLADKGISVLDGPSSLTTELEGLARRFGDERLAAAASEVEPAGA
;
A
#
# COMPACT_ATOMS: atom_id res chain seq x y z
N MET A 1 27.74 -5.87 -10.28
CA MET A 1 28.16 -4.73 -11.13
C MET A 1 27.49 -3.47 -10.61
N LEU A 2 28.20 -2.34 -10.59
CA LEU A 2 27.65 -1.02 -10.28
C LEU A 2 27.47 -0.23 -11.59
N THR A 3 26.37 0.51 -11.70
CA THR A 3 26.04 1.29 -12.89
C THR A 3 25.67 2.71 -12.48
N THR A 4 26.31 3.70 -13.10
CA THR A 4 26.02 5.13 -12.89
C THR A 4 24.85 5.58 -13.77
N LYS A 5 24.00 6.43 -13.22
CA LYS A 5 22.91 7.13 -13.93
C LYS A 5 23.06 8.63 -13.72
N SER A 6 22.74 9.42 -14.73
CA SER A 6 22.72 10.87 -14.67
C SER A 6 21.29 11.38 -14.79
N ILE A 7 21.00 12.49 -14.10
CA ILE A 7 19.73 13.21 -14.14
C ILE A 7 20.03 14.68 -14.42
N ARG A 8 19.05 15.39 -14.98
CA ARG A 8 19.09 16.84 -15.11
C ARG A 8 18.08 17.41 -14.12
N LEU A 9 18.49 18.46 -13.43
CA LEU A 9 17.68 19.17 -12.44
C LEU A 9 17.57 20.64 -12.86
N THR A 10 16.46 21.27 -12.49
CA THR A 10 16.31 22.72 -12.56
C THR A 10 17.13 23.40 -11.47
N GLU A 11 17.33 24.72 -11.58
CA GLU A 11 18.02 25.48 -10.54
C GLU A 11 17.31 25.41 -9.18
N GLU A 12 15.97 25.39 -9.21
CA GLU A 12 15.10 25.24 -8.03
C GLU A 12 15.29 23.89 -7.34
N GLU A 13 15.27 22.79 -8.11
CA GLU A 13 15.49 21.44 -7.59
C GLU A 13 16.91 21.26 -7.01
N VAL A 14 17.91 21.92 -7.63
CA VAL A 14 19.28 21.94 -7.09
C VAL A 14 19.34 22.71 -5.77
N ALA A 15 18.60 23.81 -5.62
CA ALA A 15 18.55 24.56 -4.37
C ALA A 15 17.91 23.73 -3.25
N GLU A 16 16.77 23.08 -3.52
CA GLU A 16 16.10 22.19 -2.56
C GLU A 16 17.00 21.02 -2.13
N LEU A 17 17.71 20.40 -3.08
CA LEU A 17 18.66 19.33 -2.78
C LEU A 17 19.78 19.84 -1.86
N ARG A 18 20.32 21.03 -2.10
CA ARG A 18 21.37 21.61 -1.25
C ARG A 18 20.88 21.84 0.17
N GLU A 19 19.70 22.42 0.34
CA GLU A 19 19.10 22.62 1.66
C GLU A 19 18.97 21.30 2.42
N TYR A 20 18.51 20.24 1.75
CA TYR A 20 18.44 18.91 2.36
C TYR A 20 19.82 18.37 2.77
N LEU A 21 20.85 18.54 1.92
CA LEU A 21 22.21 18.08 2.22
C LEU A 21 22.82 18.84 3.39
N ASP A 22 22.56 20.13 3.50
CA ASP A 22 23.03 20.96 4.62
C ASP A 22 22.41 20.51 5.95
N ILE A 23 21.13 20.11 5.94
CA ILE A 23 20.43 19.60 7.13
C ILE A 23 20.91 18.19 7.50
N SER A 24 21.05 17.31 6.51
CA SER A 24 21.30 15.89 6.74
C SER A 24 22.79 15.54 6.92
N GLY A 25 23.70 16.36 6.37
CA GLY A 25 25.12 16.04 6.27
C GLY A 25 25.44 14.88 5.31
N ASP A 26 24.47 14.44 4.49
CA ASP A 26 24.66 13.34 3.54
C ASP A 26 25.52 13.78 2.35
N VAL A 27 26.18 12.81 1.70
CA VAL A 27 26.82 13.02 0.39
C VAL A 27 25.74 13.03 -0.70
N GLU A 28 25.79 14.00 -1.62
CA GLU A 28 24.79 14.19 -2.69
C GLU A 28 24.41 12.89 -3.40
N ALA A 29 25.40 12.11 -3.86
CA ALA A 29 25.16 10.84 -4.55
C ALA A 29 24.42 9.80 -3.68
N VAL A 30 24.65 9.80 -2.36
CA VAL A 30 23.97 8.91 -1.42
C VAL A 30 22.53 9.36 -1.21
N ALA A 31 22.32 10.67 -1.03
CA ALA A 31 20.99 11.26 -0.90
C ALA A 31 20.14 10.98 -2.14
N LEU A 32 20.65 11.30 -3.34
CA LEU A 32 19.96 11.07 -4.61
C LEU A 32 19.67 9.59 -4.84
N ARG A 33 20.60 8.69 -4.53
CA ARG A 33 20.36 7.25 -4.62
C ARG A 33 19.23 6.81 -3.69
N ARG A 34 19.23 7.28 -2.44
CA ARG A 34 18.20 6.94 -1.45
C ARG A 34 16.83 7.47 -1.89
N ALA A 35 16.78 8.73 -2.32
CA ALA A 35 15.59 9.37 -2.84
C ALA A 35 15.04 8.64 -4.07
N ALA A 36 15.89 8.31 -5.04
CA ALA A 36 15.47 7.59 -6.25
C ALA A 36 14.89 6.19 -5.92
N VAL A 37 15.56 5.41 -5.07
CA VAL A 37 15.08 4.07 -4.70
C VAL A 37 13.76 4.16 -3.93
N ARG A 38 13.63 5.14 -3.02
CA ARG A 38 12.40 5.39 -2.28
C ARG A 38 11.27 5.83 -3.21
N GLY A 39 11.53 6.80 -4.09
CA GLY A 39 10.56 7.30 -5.06
C GLY A 39 10.05 6.21 -5.99
N ILE A 40 10.90 5.31 -6.49
CA ILE A 40 10.45 4.16 -7.30
C ILE A 40 9.48 3.27 -6.52
N ARG A 41 9.75 3.01 -5.23
CA ARG A 41 8.85 2.21 -4.39
C ARG A 41 7.51 2.91 -4.17
N GLU A 42 7.53 4.21 -3.92
CA GLU A 42 6.32 5.02 -3.74
C GLU A 42 5.49 5.07 -5.03
N LEU A 43 6.12 5.24 -6.20
CA LEU A 43 5.47 5.20 -7.50
C LEU A 43 4.83 3.83 -7.78
N ARG A 44 5.56 2.73 -7.51
CA ARG A 44 5.03 1.37 -7.64
C ARG A 44 3.83 1.13 -6.73
N LEU A 45 3.89 1.65 -5.51
CA LEU A 45 2.79 1.51 -4.55
C LEU A 45 1.55 2.30 -4.99
N ALA A 46 1.74 3.54 -5.47
CA ALA A 46 0.65 4.34 -6.01
C ALA A 46 -0.04 3.65 -7.19
N GLU A 47 0.75 3.08 -8.11
CA GLU A 47 0.24 2.34 -9.26
C GLU A 47 -0.47 1.04 -8.83
N ALA A 48 0.09 0.30 -7.88
CA ALA A 48 -0.54 -0.89 -7.33
C ALA A 48 -1.91 -0.60 -6.70
N ILE A 49 -2.02 0.53 -5.99
CA ILE A 49 -3.28 1.00 -5.40
C ILE A 49 -4.29 1.35 -6.51
N ARG A 50 -3.86 2.09 -7.53
CA ARG A 50 -4.71 2.45 -8.68
C ARG A 50 -5.30 1.19 -9.33
N VAL A 51 -4.44 0.21 -9.65
CA VAL A 51 -4.85 -1.07 -10.25
C VAL A 51 -5.79 -1.84 -9.32
N TYR A 52 -5.49 -1.89 -8.02
CA TYR A 52 -6.37 -2.53 -7.05
C TYR A 52 -7.78 -1.91 -7.02
N LEU A 53 -7.87 -0.58 -7.07
CA LEU A 53 -9.17 0.10 -7.07
C LEU A 53 -10.00 -0.19 -8.33
N GLU A 54 -9.34 -0.44 -9.46
CA GLU A 54 -9.97 -0.78 -10.74
C GLU A 54 -10.38 -2.26 -10.82
N GLU A 55 -9.50 -3.16 -10.41
CA GLU A 55 -9.66 -4.61 -10.66
C GLU A 55 -10.13 -5.40 -9.43
N ARG A 56 -10.01 -4.82 -8.22
CA ARG A 56 -10.23 -5.49 -6.92
C ARG A 56 -9.35 -6.73 -6.69
N ASP A 57 -8.26 -6.86 -7.43
CA ASP A 57 -7.27 -7.94 -7.28
C ASP A 57 -6.08 -7.50 -6.40
N ALA A 58 -6.12 -7.91 -5.14
CA ALA A 58 -5.04 -7.65 -4.18
C ALA A 58 -3.74 -8.42 -4.48
N GLU A 59 -3.81 -9.58 -5.13
CA GLU A 59 -2.62 -10.35 -5.52
C GLU A 59 -1.89 -9.64 -6.66
N HIS A 60 -2.66 -9.13 -7.64
CA HIS A 60 -2.10 -8.33 -8.73
C HIS A 60 -1.47 -7.02 -8.21
N GLY A 61 -2.18 -6.26 -7.38
CA GLY A 61 -1.63 -5.04 -6.76
C GLY A 61 -0.35 -5.31 -5.96
N ALA A 62 -0.32 -6.38 -5.16
CA ALA A 62 0.86 -6.75 -4.37
C ALA A 62 2.09 -7.03 -5.25
N ARG A 63 1.93 -7.72 -6.38
CA ARG A 63 3.01 -7.94 -7.35
C ARG A 63 3.54 -6.64 -7.95
N ILE A 64 2.65 -5.70 -8.30
CA ILE A 64 3.04 -4.37 -8.80
C ILE A 64 3.83 -3.60 -7.74
N ALA A 65 3.35 -3.58 -6.49
CA ALA A 65 4.03 -2.94 -5.38
C ALA A 65 5.37 -3.61 -5.02
N GLY A 66 5.55 -4.89 -5.37
CA GLY A 66 6.70 -5.68 -4.96
C GLY A 66 6.65 -6.06 -3.48
N LEU A 67 5.44 -6.26 -2.95
CA LEU A 67 5.18 -6.61 -1.56
C LEU A 67 4.52 -8.00 -1.47
N PRO A 68 4.70 -8.73 -0.36
CA PRO A 68 3.82 -9.85 -0.04
C PRO A 68 2.37 -9.38 0.04
N ARG A 69 1.42 -10.21 -0.44
CA ARG A 69 -0.01 -9.86 -0.46
C ARG A 69 -0.53 -9.35 0.89
N ALA A 70 -0.18 -10.02 2.00
CA ALA A 70 -0.59 -9.59 3.34
C ALA A 70 -0.10 -8.17 3.70
N GLN A 71 1.14 -7.81 3.34
CA GLN A 71 1.67 -6.47 3.56
C GLN A 71 0.96 -5.44 2.69
N PHE A 72 0.64 -5.78 1.45
CA PHE A 72 -0.12 -4.90 0.57
C PHE A 72 -1.52 -4.63 1.12
N LEU A 73 -2.20 -5.65 1.65
CA LEU A 73 -3.50 -5.48 2.32
C LEU A 73 -3.42 -4.55 3.53
N HIS A 74 -2.35 -4.64 4.35
CA HIS A 74 -2.12 -3.69 5.43
C HIS A 74 -1.92 -2.27 4.92
N VAL A 75 -1.16 -2.07 3.83
CA VAL A 75 -1.02 -0.74 3.22
C VAL A 75 -2.36 -0.18 2.75
N LEU A 76 -3.22 -1.00 2.17
CA LEU A 76 -4.57 -0.58 1.77
C LEU A 76 -5.38 -0.13 3.00
N ALA A 77 -5.37 -0.94 4.07
CA ALA A 77 -6.07 -0.61 5.32
C ALA A 77 -5.54 0.67 5.97
N ASP A 78 -4.21 0.84 6.06
CA ASP A 78 -3.56 2.04 6.62
C ASP A 78 -3.90 3.31 5.83
N LYS A 79 -4.20 3.17 4.53
CA LYS A 79 -4.64 4.26 3.65
C LYS A 79 -6.16 4.44 3.62
N GLY A 80 -6.90 3.71 4.45
CA GLY A 80 -8.36 3.76 4.52
C GLY A 80 -9.05 3.21 3.26
N ILE A 81 -8.35 2.39 2.47
CA ILE A 81 -8.91 1.77 1.28
C ILE A 81 -9.61 0.49 1.70
N SER A 82 -10.93 0.42 1.49
CA SER A 82 -11.69 -0.79 1.78
C SER A 82 -11.17 -1.95 0.94
N VAL A 83 -10.75 -3.00 1.64
CA VAL A 83 -10.30 -4.27 1.05
C VAL A 83 -11.49 -5.20 0.75
N LEU A 84 -12.65 -4.89 1.34
CA LEU A 84 -13.88 -5.64 1.25
C LEU A 84 -14.89 -4.86 0.40
N ASP A 85 -15.62 -5.57 -0.45
CA ASP A 85 -16.61 -4.96 -1.33
C ASP A 85 -17.89 -4.59 -0.57
N GLY A 86 -18.35 -3.34 -0.77
CA GLY A 86 -19.64 -2.83 -0.28
C GLY A 86 -19.65 -2.46 1.21
N PRO A 87 -20.78 -1.95 1.74
CA PRO A 87 -20.95 -1.79 3.18
C PRO A 87 -20.87 -3.18 3.82
N SER A 88 -19.68 -3.57 4.28
CA SER A 88 -19.51 -4.82 4.99
C SER A 88 -20.09 -4.64 6.39
N SER A 89 -21.27 -5.21 6.61
CA SER A 89 -21.66 -5.47 7.99
C SER A 89 -20.68 -6.50 8.55
N LEU A 90 -20.31 -6.35 9.82
CA LEU A 90 -19.50 -7.34 10.53
C LEU A 90 -20.07 -8.76 10.33
N THR A 91 -21.40 -8.88 10.25
CA THR A 91 -22.13 -10.09 9.86
C THR A 91 -21.66 -10.66 8.51
N THR A 92 -21.59 -9.85 7.46
CA THR A 92 -21.18 -10.28 6.10
C THR A 92 -19.74 -10.79 6.08
N GLU A 93 -18.87 -10.17 6.87
CA GLU A 93 -17.46 -10.59 6.99
C GLU A 93 -17.32 -11.92 7.73
N LEU A 94 -18.03 -12.07 8.85
CA LEU A 94 -18.04 -13.30 9.65
C LEU A 94 -18.62 -14.49 8.85
N GLU A 95 -19.68 -14.28 8.07
CA GLU A 95 -20.24 -15.30 7.18
C GLU A 95 -19.28 -15.70 6.04
N GLY A 96 -18.53 -14.73 5.50
CA GLY A 96 -17.50 -14.97 4.50
C GLY A 96 -16.35 -15.83 5.05
N LEU A 97 -15.88 -15.52 6.25
CA LEU A 97 -14.82 -16.28 6.92
C LEU A 97 -15.31 -17.68 7.33
N ALA A 98 -16.52 -17.81 7.89
CA ALA A 98 -17.10 -19.09 8.27
C ALA A 98 -17.20 -20.06 7.09
N ARG A 99 -17.67 -19.60 5.93
CA ARG A 99 -17.74 -20.42 4.70
C ARG A 99 -16.37 -20.82 4.18
N ARG A 100 -15.40 -19.89 4.22
CA ARG A 100 -14.05 -20.14 3.70
C ARG A 100 -13.26 -21.15 4.53
N PHE A 101 -13.47 -21.16 5.85
CA PHE A 101 -12.70 -21.99 6.78
C PHE A 101 -13.50 -23.14 7.39
N GLY A 102 -14.81 -23.23 7.12
CA GLY A 102 -15.69 -24.25 7.71
C GLY A 102 -15.83 -24.11 9.23
N ASP A 103 -15.75 -22.89 9.76
CA ASP A 103 -15.73 -22.63 11.20
C ASP A 103 -17.13 -22.25 11.71
N GLU A 104 -17.75 -23.19 12.42
CA GLU A 104 -19.09 -23.03 13.00
C GLU A 104 -19.16 -21.92 14.06
N ARG A 105 -18.05 -21.59 14.73
CA ARG A 105 -18.03 -20.51 15.73
C ARG A 105 -18.14 -19.16 15.07
N LEU A 106 -17.50 -18.99 13.91
CA LEU A 106 -17.63 -17.78 13.11
C LEU A 106 -19.03 -17.65 12.50
N ALA A 107 -19.66 -18.78 12.12
CA ALA A 107 -21.05 -18.78 11.67
C ALA A 107 -22.02 -18.37 12.80
N ALA A 108 -21.82 -18.89 14.01
CA ALA A 108 -22.62 -18.52 15.18
C ALA A 108 -22.44 -17.04 15.54
N ALA A 109 -21.20 -16.55 15.55
CA ALA A 109 -20.90 -15.15 15.82
C ALA A 109 -21.56 -14.21 14.78
N ALA A 110 -21.63 -14.61 13.51
CA ALA A 110 -22.34 -13.83 12.49
C ALA A 110 -23.83 -13.66 12.81
N SER A 111 -24.48 -14.71 13.36
CA SER A 111 -25.91 -14.70 13.70
C SER A 111 -26.26 -13.89 14.95
N GLU A 112 -25.28 -13.61 15.81
CA GLU A 112 -25.48 -12.85 17.06
C GLU A 112 -25.25 -11.34 16.88
N VAL A 113 -24.62 -10.93 15.78
CA VAL A 113 -24.40 -9.52 15.47
C VAL A 113 -25.69 -8.94 14.87
N GLU A 114 -26.45 -8.19 15.68
CA GLU A 114 -27.59 -7.41 15.18
C GLU A 114 -27.10 -6.40 14.11
N PRO A 115 -27.85 -6.21 13.01
CA PRO A 115 -27.52 -5.17 12.05
C PRO A 115 -27.61 -3.82 12.76
N ALA A 116 -26.51 -3.06 12.76
CA ALA A 116 -26.51 -1.70 13.24
C ALA A 116 -27.41 -0.82 12.34
N GLY A 117 -28.68 -0.69 12.74
CA GLY A 117 -29.62 0.29 12.21
C GLY A 117 -30.53 -0.21 11.08
N ALA A 118 -31.85 -0.14 11.34
CA ALA A 118 -32.90 0.02 10.35
C ALA A 118 -32.89 1.43 9.73
#